data_AF-A0A093ZPQ5-F1
#
_entry.id   AF-A0A093ZPQ5-F1
#
_cell.length_a   1.000
_cell.length_b   1.000
_cell.length_c   1.000
_cell.angle_alpha   90.00
_cell.angle_beta   90.00
_cell.angle_gamma   90.00
#
_symmetry.space_group_name_H-M   'P 1'
#
loop_
_entity.id
_entity.type
_entity.pdbx_description
1 polymer ?
#
loop_
_entity_poly.entity_id
_entity_poly.type
_entity_poly.pdbx_seq_one_letter_code
_entity_poly.pdbx_strand_id
1 'polypeptide(L)'
;HSLSAQHSAMLTALHALQSETAQLEALEGALLSNSASLNSSLASADALIKRAPQMTPPSIDDLLVAPTVVANQLYEAVAEERALGDTIFVLGRAVEKGRVAPQTFVKVTRGLAREWWLKKVLVRKCARGLGLDDGSGWGRETGRA
;
A
#
# COMPACT_ATOMS: atom_id res chain seq x y z
N HIS A 1 -62.73 -15.45 38.42
CA HIS A 1 -61.75 -14.62 37.67
C HIS A 1 -60.29 -15.10 37.79
N SER A 2 -59.89 -15.86 38.82
CA SER A 2 -58.50 -16.33 38.96
C SER A 2 -58.09 -17.46 38.01
N LEU A 3 -58.99 -18.40 37.70
CA LEU A 3 -58.70 -19.57 36.85
C LEU A 3 -58.45 -19.21 35.38
N SER A 4 -59.24 -18.28 34.81
CA SER A 4 -59.02 -17.82 33.43
C SER A 4 -57.71 -17.02 33.30
N ALA A 5 -57.36 -16.25 34.32
CA ALA A 5 -56.10 -15.51 34.40
C ALA A 5 -54.89 -16.44 34.55
N GLN A 6 -55.03 -17.53 35.32
CA GLN A 6 -54.00 -18.57 35.43
C GLN A 6 -53.82 -19.33 34.11
N HIS A 7 -54.93 -19.69 33.44
CA HIS A 7 -54.88 -20.34 32.14
C HIS A 7 -54.23 -19.45 31.07
N SER A 8 -54.59 -18.15 31.02
CA SER A 8 -53.94 -17.21 30.12
C SER A 8 -52.45 -17.04 30.45
N ALA A 9 -52.07 -16.92 31.72
CA ALA A 9 -50.67 -16.84 32.14
C ALA A 9 -49.87 -18.09 31.75
N MET A 10 -50.48 -19.28 31.84
CA MET A 10 -49.86 -20.54 31.42
C MET A 10 -49.65 -20.60 29.90
N LEU A 11 -50.64 -20.16 29.11
CA LEU A 11 -50.49 -20.07 27.66
C LEU A 11 -49.42 -19.06 27.24
N THR A 12 -49.33 -17.92 27.92
CA THR A 12 -48.27 -16.92 27.67
C THR A 12 -46.90 -17.49 28.03
N ALA A 13 -46.76 -18.18 29.16
CA ALA A 13 -45.51 -18.83 29.55
C ALA A 13 -45.10 -19.91 28.53
N LEU A 14 -46.05 -20.69 28.03
CA LEU A 14 -45.79 -21.72 27.02
C LEU A 14 -45.30 -21.10 25.71
N HIS A 15 -45.93 -20.01 25.26
CA HIS A 15 -45.49 -19.28 24.07
C HIS A 15 -44.10 -18.63 24.26
N ALA A 16 -43.81 -18.11 25.46
CA ALA A 16 -42.50 -17.56 25.78
C ALA A 16 -41.40 -18.65 25.71
N LEU A 17 -41.65 -19.82 26.30
CA LEU A 17 -40.73 -20.97 26.22
C LEU A 17 -40.51 -21.43 24.77
N GLN A 18 -41.57 -21.49 23.95
CA GLN A 18 -41.45 -21.81 22.52
C GLN A 18 -40.60 -20.78 21.76
N SER A 19 -40.73 -19.49 22.10
CA SER A 19 -39.90 -18.44 21.50
C SER A 19 -38.44 -18.53 21.93
N GLU A 20 -38.20 -18.90 23.20
CA GLU A 20 -36.86 -19.05 23.77
C GLU A 20 -36.14 -20.27 23.17
N THR A 21 -36.85 -21.39 22.93
CA THR A 21 -36.30 -22.54 22.21
C THR A 21 -35.91 -22.19 20.78
N ALA A 22 -36.73 -21.41 20.06
CA ALA A 22 -36.40 -20.97 18.70
C ALA A 22 -35.17 -20.02 18.68
N GLN A 23 -35.01 -19.18 19.71
CA GLN A 23 -33.82 -18.33 19.86
C GLN A 23 -32.56 -19.15 20.16
N LEU A 24 -32.66 -20.18 21.01
CA LEU A 24 -31.54 -21.08 21.29
C LEU A 24 -31.11 -21.87 20.05
N GLU A 25 -32.06 -22.38 19.25
CA GLU A 25 -31.76 -23.07 17.98
C GLU A 25 -31.07 -22.14 16.97
N ALA A 26 -31.53 -20.88 16.86
CA ALA A 26 -30.90 -19.89 16.00
C ALA A 26 -29.48 -19.54 16.48
N LEU A 27 -29.28 -19.41 17.79
CA LEU A 27 -27.98 -19.16 18.40
C LEU A 27 -27.02 -20.35 18.20
N GLU A 28 -27.51 -21.58 18.37
CA GLU A 28 -26.74 -22.80 18.09
C GLU A 28 -26.31 -22.84 16.63
N GLY A 29 -27.21 -22.55 15.68
CA GLY A 29 -26.88 -22.46 14.26
C GLY A 29 -25.79 -21.42 13.98
N ALA A 30 -25.85 -20.24 14.61
CA ALA A 30 -24.84 -19.20 14.47
C ALA A 30 -23.49 -19.61 15.08
N LEU A 31 -23.48 -20.26 16.24
CA LEU A 31 -22.27 -20.78 16.89
C LEU A 31 -21.61 -21.88 16.06
N LEU A 32 -22.39 -22.80 15.51
CA LEU A 32 -21.90 -23.85 14.62
C LEU A 32 -21.27 -23.24 13.36
N SER A 33 -21.93 -22.27 12.73
CA SER A 33 -21.40 -21.57 11.55
C SER A 33 -20.09 -20.82 11.84
N ASN A 34 -20.04 -20.08 12.95
CA ASN A 34 -18.83 -19.36 13.37
C ASN A 34 -17.69 -20.34 13.69
N SER A 35 -17.97 -21.42 14.41
CA SER A 35 -16.96 -22.43 14.74
C SER A 35 -16.40 -23.10 13.49
N ALA A 36 -17.25 -23.41 12.50
CA ALA A 36 -16.82 -23.96 11.22
C ALA A 36 -15.94 -22.97 10.44
N SER A 37 -16.32 -21.69 10.42
CA SER A 37 -15.54 -20.63 9.75
C SER A 37 -14.18 -20.44 10.41
N LEU A 38 -14.12 -20.40 11.74
CA LEU A 38 -12.87 -20.28 12.49
C LEU A 38 -11.96 -21.49 12.27
N ASN A 39 -12.50 -22.71 12.33
CA ASN A 39 -11.73 -23.93 12.09
C ASN A 39 -11.15 -23.96 10.66
N SER A 40 -11.92 -23.52 9.66
CA SER A 40 -11.45 -23.39 8.27
C SER A 40 -10.33 -22.35 8.12
N SER A 41 -10.49 -21.17 8.74
CA SER A 41 -9.44 -20.14 8.75
C SER A 41 -8.17 -20.62 9.46
N LEU A 42 -8.30 -21.36 10.56
CA LEU A 42 -7.17 -21.90 11.32
C LEU A 42 -6.42 -22.96 10.51
N ALA A 43 -7.14 -23.88 9.87
CA ALA A 43 -6.55 -24.86 8.96
C ALA A 43 -5.81 -24.20 7.77
N SER A 44 -6.38 -23.11 7.23
CA SER A 44 -5.77 -22.34 6.14
C SER A 44 -4.49 -21.62 6.59
N ALA A 45 -4.51 -21.03 7.80
CA ALA A 45 -3.34 -20.39 8.39
C ALA A 45 -2.22 -21.40 8.67
N ASP A 46 -2.55 -22.58 9.22
CA ASP A 46 -1.57 -23.66 9.44
C ASP A 46 -0.94 -24.15 8.13
N ALA A 47 -1.74 -24.29 7.08
CA ALA A 47 -1.25 -24.65 5.75
C ALA A 47 -0.29 -23.58 5.20
N LEU A 48 -0.60 -22.29 5.40
CA LEU A 48 0.26 -21.18 5.04
C LEU A 48 1.57 -21.16 5.84
N ILE A 49 1.53 -21.37 7.16
CA ILE A 49 2.72 -21.41 8.02
C ILE A 49 3.66 -22.55 7.60
N LYS A 50 3.10 -23.73 7.29
CA LYS A 50 3.88 -24.87 6.80
C LYS A 50 4.53 -24.60 5.43
N ARG A 51 3.88 -23.77 4.60
CA ARG A 51 4.35 -23.41 3.25
C ARG A 51 5.32 -22.22 3.25
N ALA A 52 5.20 -21.31 4.20
CA ALA A 52 6.00 -20.08 4.31
C ALA A 52 7.52 -20.29 4.18
N PRO A 53 8.16 -21.29 4.83
CA PRO A 53 9.61 -21.50 4.69
C PRO A 53 10.04 -22.01 3.31
N GLN A 54 9.11 -22.52 2.49
CA GLN A 54 9.38 -22.94 1.11
C GLN A 54 9.09 -21.83 0.09
N MET A 55 8.53 -20.70 0.53
CA MET A 55 8.29 -19.55 -0.33
C MET A 55 9.56 -18.71 -0.40
N THR A 56 10.06 -18.47 -1.61
CA THR A 56 11.08 -17.45 -1.83
C THR A 56 10.47 -16.10 -1.45
N PRO A 57 11.09 -15.32 -0.54
CA PRO A 57 10.58 -14.00 -0.21
C PRO A 57 10.56 -13.15 -1.49
N PRO A 58 9.44 -12.47 -1.80
CA PRO A 58 9.38 -11.60 -2.96
C PRO A 58 10.37 -10.44 -2.80
N SER A 59 10.82 -9.87 -3.91
CA SER A 59 11.64 -8.65 -3.85
C SER A 59 10.85 -7.54 -3.15
N ILE A 60 11.54 -6.71 -2.38
CA ILE A 60 10.91 -5.55 -1.71
C ILE A 60 10.27 -4.62 -2.76
N ASP A 61 10.91 -4.50 -3.92
CA ASP A 61 10.41 -3.69 -5.03
C ASP A 61 9.10 -4.22 -5.62
N ASP A 62 8.83 -5.52 -5.49
CA ASP A 62 7.59 -6.15 -5.95
C ASP A 62 6.44 -6.02 -4.94
N LEU A 63 6.77 -5.73 -3.67
CA LEU A 63 5.78 -5.57 -2.59
C LEU A 63 5.24 -4.14 -2.52
N LEU A 64 6.07 -3.14 -2.79
CA LEU A 64 5.74 -1.72 -2.64
C LEU A 64 5.54 -1.05 -3.98
N VAL A 65 4.50 -1.49 -4.69
CA VAL A 65 4.10 -0.94 -5.99
C VAL A 65 2.98 0.08 -5.80
N ALA A 66 3.07 1.19 -6.53
CA ALA A 66 2.05 2.23 -6.52
C ALA A 66 0.72 1.72 -7.13
N PRO A 67 -0.44 2.27 -6.72
CA PRO A 67 -1.75 1.77 -7.13
C PRO A 67 -2.06 1.96 -8.63
N THR A 68 -1.29 2.78 -9.35
CA THR A 68 -1.45 2.98 -10.80
C THR A 68 -0.10 2.98 -11.51
N VAL A 69 -0.12 2.63 -12.81
CA VAL A 69 1.09 2.64 -13.66
C VAL A 69 1.75 4.02 -13.69
N VAL A 70 0.96 5.10 -13.75
CA VAL A 70 1.48 6.47 -13.76
C VAL A 70 2.12 6.84 -12.42
N ALA A 71 1.61 6.31 -11.30
CA ALA A 71 2.22 6.51 -10.00
C ALA A 71 3.56 5.77 -9.85
N ASN A 72 3.70 4.57 -10.43
CA ASN A 72 5.01 3.89 -10.51
C ASN A 72 6.01 4.69 -11.35
N GLN A 73 5.58 5.16 -12.53
CA GLN A 73 6.41 6.01 -13.38
C GLN A 73 6.86 7.28 -12.67
N LEU A 74 5.99 7.88 -11.84
CA LEU A 74 6.35 9.04 -11.03
C LEU A 74 7.43 8.69 -9.99
N TYR A 75 7.27 7.55 -9.29
CA TYR A 75 8.24 7.10 -8.30
C TYR A 75 9.63 6.86 -8.91
N GLU A 76 9.69 6.10 -10.01
CA GLU A 76 10.92 5.85 -10.76
C GLU A 76 11.55 7.16 -11.26
N ALA A 77 10.76 8.03 -11.90
CA ALA A 77 11.26 9.27 -12.47
C ALA A 77 11.83 10.23 -11.41
N VAL A 78 11.25 10.25 -10.20
CA VAL A 78 11.79 11.03 -9.07
C VAL A 78 13.09 10.42 -8.55
N ALA A 79 13.15 9.09 -8.40
CA ALA A 79 14.36 8.41 -7.95
C ALA A 79 15.54 8.63 -8.91
N GLU A 80 15.29 8.49 -10.22
CA GLU A 80 16.29 8.74 -11.26
C GLU A 80 16.72 10.22 -11.31
N GLU A 81 15.77 11.15 -11.20
CA GLU A 81 16.06 12.60 -11.17
C GLU A 81 17.01 12.93 -10.02
N ARG A 82 16.78 12.35 -8.83
CA ARG A 82 17.63 12.58 -7.67
C ARG A 82 19.01 11.94 -7.86
N ALA A 83 19.05 10.70 -8.35
CA ALA A 83 20.30 9.97 -8.62
C ALA A 83 21.19 10.70 -9.63
N LEU A 84 20.60 11.31 -10.68
CA LEU A 84 21.34 12.11 -11.66
C LEU A 84 21.97 13.37 -11.02
N GLY A 85 21.23 14.06 -10.15
CA GLY A 85 21.75 15.20 -9.40
C GLY A 85 22.93 14.82 -8.50
N ASP A 86 22.79 13.73 -7.75
CA ASP A 86 23.85 13.22 -6.88
C ASP A 86 25.07 12.74 -7.69
N THR A 87 24.85 12.13 -8.86
CA THR A 87 25.93 11.72 -9.77
C THR A 87 26.74 12.92 -10.26
N ILE A 88 26.07 14.00 -10.68
CA ILE A 88 26.75 15.24 -11.10
C ILE A 88 27.54 15.83 -9.93
N PHE A 89 26.98 15.83 -8.73
CA PHE A 89 27.64 16.33 -7.53
C PHE A 89 28.93 15.53 -7.21
N VAL A 90 28.85 14.20 -7.20
CA VAL A 90 30.02 13.34 -6.95
C VAL A 90 31.06 13.50 -8.06
N LEU A 91 30.64 13.66 -9.31
CA LEU A 91 31.55 13.90 -10.42
C LEU A 91 32.29 15.24 -10.28
N GLY A 92 31.62 16.29 -9.80
CA GLY A 92 32.26 17.57 -9.48
C GLY A 92 33.38 17.40 -8.44
N ARG A 93 33.11 16.65 -7.37
CA ARG A 93 34.11 16.30 -6.34
C ARG A 93 35.27 15.47 -6.89
N ALA A 94 35.03 14.63 -7.89
CA ALA A 94 36.08 13.84 -8.53
C ALA A 94 37.05 14.70 -9.36
N VAL A 95 36.55 15.77 -9.99
CA VAL A 95 37.36 16.75 -10.73
C VAL A 95 38.20 17.59 -9.78
N GLU A 96 37.62 18.09 -8.68
CA GLU A 96 38.34 18.83 -7.64
C GLU A 96 39.53 18.04 -7.08
N LYS A 97 39.39 16.71 -7.00
CA LYS A 97 40.44 15.80 -6.54
C LYS A 97 41.42 15.35 -7.64
N GLY A 98 41.28 15.87 -8.87
CA GLY A 98 42.13 15.50 -10.01
C GLY A 98 41.94 14.06 -10.52
N ARG A 99 40.88 13.35 -10.10
CA ARG A 99 40.59 11.96 -10.54
C ARG A 99 39.96 11.91 -11.93
N VAL A 100 39.33 13.01 -12.35
CA VAL A 100 38.70 13.14 -13.67
C VAL A 100 39.22 14.42 -14.33
N ALA A 101 39.64 14.31 -15.59
CA ALA A 101 40.08 15.45 -16.37
C ALA A 101 38.92 16.45 -16.60
N PRO A 102 39.15 17.78 -16.50
CA PRO A 102 38.10 18.78 -16.69
C PRO A 102 37.35 18.68 -18.02
N GLN A 103 38.05 18.32 -19.09
CA GLN A 103 37.43 18.13 -20.42
C GLN A 103 36.42 16.97 -20.42
N THR A 104 36.76 15.85 -19.77
CA THR A 104 35.87 14.70 -19.62
C THR A 104 34.65 15.05 -18.76
N PHE A 105 34.85 15.79 -17.68
CA PHE A 105 33.77 16.27 -16.81
C PHE A 105 32.74 17.10 -17.57
N VAL A 106 33.18 18.10 -18.34
CA VAL A 106 32.26 18.97 -19.10
C VAL A 106 31.45 18.15 -20.10
N LYS A 107 32.07 17.17 -20.77
CA LYS A 107 31.39 16.29 -21.73
C LYS A 107 30.33 15.41 -21.06
N VAL A 108 30.68 14.74 -19.96
CA VAL A 108 29.77 13.81 -19.26
C VAL A 108 28.65 14.57 -18.56
N THR A 109 28.98 15.65 -17.84
CA THR A 109 28.00 16.46 -17.09
C THR A 109 26.95 17.06 -18.01
N ARG A 110 27.31 17.47 -19.23
CA ARG A 110 26.34 17.97 -20.21
C ARG A 110 25.31 16.89 -20.60
N GLY A 111 25.76 15.65 -20.78
CA GLY A 111 24.87 14.51 -21.05
C GLY A 111 23.91 14.25 -19.89
N LEU A 112 24.48 14.13 -18.68
CA LEU A 112 23.70 13.90 -17.46
C LEU A 112 22.72 15.04 -17.17
N ALA A 113 23.13 16.30 -17.35
CA ALA A 113 22.26 17.46 -17.13
C ALA A 113 21.07 17.50 -18.11
N ARG A 114 21.28 17.09 -19.36
CA ARG A 114 20.20 16.96 -20.35
C ARG A 114 19.20 15.90 -19.94
N GLU A 115 19.69 14.74 -19.53
CA GLU A 115 18.83 13.65 -19.04
C GLU A 115 18.08 14.06 -17.78
N TRP A 116 18.77 14.71 -16.85
CA TRP A 116 18.21 15.23 -15.61
C TRP A 116 17.05 16.19 -15.85
N TRP A 117 17.21 17.12 -16.81
CA TRP A 117 16.13 18.02 -17.20
C TRP A 117 14.93 17.26 -17.78
N LEU A 118 15.16 16.25 -18.63
CA LEU A 118 14.08 15.41 -19.18
C LEU A 118 13.33 14.65 -18.09
N LYS A 119 14.03 14.09 -17.09
CA LYS A 119 13.41 13.44 -15.93
C LYS A 119 12.59 14.43 -15.11
N LYS A 120 13.09 15.64 -14.84
CA LYS A 120 12.30 16.72 -14.19
C LYS A 120 11.01 17.05 -14.95
N VAL A 121 11.07 17.09 -16.28
CA VAL A 121 9.88 17.33 -17.12
C VAL A 121 8.90 16.15 -17.04
N LEU A 122 9.41 14.91 -17.05
CA LEU A 122 8.59 13.71 -16.92
C LEU A 122 7.86 13.67 -15.58
N VAL A 123 8.58 13.92 -14.47
CA VAL A 123 8.00 14.03 -13.12
C VAL A 123 6.83 15.00 -13.11
N ARG A 124 6.98 16.19 -13.71
CA ARG A 124 5.91 17.18 -13.82
C ARG A 124 4.71 16.70 -14.64
N LYS A 125 4.94 15.98 -15.73
CA LYS A 125 3.86 15.42 -16.56
C LYS A 125 3.09 14.34 -15.81
N CYS A 126 3.77 13.44 -15.11
CA CYS A 126 3.15 12.40 -14.29
C CYS A 126 2.38 13.00 -13.11
N ALA A 127 2.97 13.99 -12.41
CA ALA A 127 2.31 14.69 -11.31
C ALA A 127 1.02 15.41 -11.75
N ARG A 128 1.03 16.09 -12.91
CA ARG A 128 -0.21 16.67 -13.49
C ARG A 128 -1.24 15.61 -13.84
N GLY A 129 -0.81 14.50 -14.46
CA GLY A 129 -1.71 13.40 -14.81
C GLY A 129 -2.38 12.75 -13.61
N LEU A 130 -1.73 12.79 -12.44
CA LEU A 130 -2.25 12.27 -11.17
C LEU A 130 -2.99 13.33 -10.32
N GLY A 131 -3.06 14.58 -10.78
CA GLY A 131 -3.66 15.68 -10.01
C GLY A 131 -2.84 16.11 -8.78
N LEU A 132 -1.54 15.78 -8.74
CA LEU A 132 -0.63 16.11 -7.64
C LEU A 132 0.08 17.46 -7.83
N ASP A 133 0.01 18.03 -9.04
CA ASP A 133 0.57 19.35 -9.36
C ASP A 133 -0.49 20.41 -9.10
N ASP A 134 -0.32 21.18 -8.02
CA ASP A 134 -1.19 22.28 -7.58
C ASP A 134 -0.91 23.59 -8.33
N GLY A 135 -0.07 23.56 -9.37
CA GLY A 135 0.37 24.76 -10.07
C GLY A 135 1.28 25.66 -9.22
N SER A 136 1.65 25.24 -8.00
CA SER A 136 2.53 25.98 -7.10
C SER A 136 4.01 25.85 -7.46
N GLY A 137 4.34 25.52 -8.72
CA GLY A 137 5.71 25.66 -9.22
C GLY A 137 6.73 24.84 -8.44
N TRP A 138 6.57 23.52 -8.46
CA TRP A 138 7.61 22.57 -8.02
C TRP A 138 8.92 22.88 -8.75
N GLY A 139 9.91 23.44 -8.02
CA GLY A 139 11.21 23.86 -8.54
C GLY A 139 11.50 25.37 -8.59
N ARG A 140 10.70 26.24 -7.96
CA ARG A 140 11.11 27.65 -7.76
C ARG A 140 12.22 27.83 -6.72
N GLU A 141 12.49 26.82 -5.88
CA GLU A 141 13.45 26.94 -4.78
C GLU A 141 14.88 26.52 -5.14
N THR A 142 15.06 25.71 -6.19
CA THR A 142 16.40 25.21 -6.59
C THR A 142 17.22 26.18 -7.43
N GLY A 143 16.79 27.43 -7.58
CA GLY A 143 17.50 28.50 -8.29
C GLY A 143 18.33 29.44 -7.39
N ARG A 144 18.41 29.18 -6.07
CA ARG A 144 19.30 29.88 -5.14
C ARG A 144 20.40 28.94 -4.65
N ALA A 145 21.43 28.80 -5.46
CA ALA A 145 22.77 28.38 -5.04
C ALA A 145 23.77 29.10 -5.96
#